data_AF-A0A091B3H3-F1
#
_entry.id   AF-A0A091B3H3-F1
#
_cell.length_a   1.000
_cell.length_b   1.000
_cell.length_c   1.000
_cell.angle_alpha   90.00
_cell.angle_beta   90.00
_cell.angle_gamma   90.00
#
_symmetry.space_group_name_H-M   'P 1'
#
loop_
_entity.id
_entity.type
_entity.pdbx_description
1 polymer ?
#
loop_
_entity_poly.entity_id
_entity_poly.type
_entity_poly.pdbx_seq_one_letter_code
_entity_poly.pdbx_strand_id
1 'polypeptide(L)'
;MYLFLPPLLALLFFAFYKALNRHDLIALISATLMLLIFEAEKGFWFGSTLLFFGLQVRYLIPKIEQVVRCRLCKAAIFVGIAYPAYWLFIWVADKVMLLPPPSIDWHMGLYMIIEFLVLAAMI
;
A
#
# COMPACT_ATOMS: atom_id res chain seq x y z
N MET A 1 4.10 -4.38 22.54
CA MET A 1 4.52 -5.20 21.39
C MET A 1 3.99 -4.52 20.14
N TYR A 2 4.85 -3.74 19.47
CA TYR A 2 4.48 -2.96 18.30
C TYR A 2 4.47 -3.87 17.07
N LEU A 3 3.31 -4.05 16.42
CA LEU A 3 3.22 -4.70 15.11
C LEU A 3 3.82 -3.73 14.07
N PHE A 4 4.97 -4.06 13.49
CA PHE A 4 5.84 -3.10 12.80
C PHE A 4 5.58 -2.87 11.29
N LEU A 5 4.57 -3.49 10.70
CA LEU A 5 3.87 -2.99 9.51
C LEU A 5 2.39 -3.36 9.67
N PRO A 6 1.43 -2.54 9.23
CA PRO A 6 0.04 -2.75 9.61
C PRO A 6 -0.50 -3.98 8.88
N PRO A 7 -1.41 -4.73 9.50
CA PRO A 7 -2.35 -5.50 8.70
C PRO A 7 -3.14 -4.52 7.81
N LEU A 8 -3.47 -4.94 6.58
CA LEU A 8 -4.36 -4.28 5.61
C LEU A 8 -3.73 -3.24 4.67
N LEU A 9 -2.40 -3.07 4.61
CA LEU A 9 -1.80 -2.02 3.75
C LEU A 9 -2.12 -2.23 2.25
N ALA A 10 -2.02 -3.46 1.75
CA ALA A 10 -2.33 -3.78 0.36
C ALA A 10 -3.85 -3.69 0.10
N LEU A 11 -4.66 -4.05 1.09
CA LEU A 11 -6.11 -3.87 1.02
C LEU A 11 -6.52 -2.40 0.97
N LEU A 12 -5.90 -1.54 1.79
CA LEU A 12 -6.11 -0.09 1.75
C LEU A 12 -5.63 0.51 0.43
N PHE A 13 -4.50 0.05 -0.10
CA PHE A 13 -4.03 0.44 -1.42
C PHE A 13 -5.05 0.07 -2.52
N PHE A 14 -5.56 -1.16 -2.48
CA PHE A 14 -6.58 -1.60 -3.43
C PHE A 14 -7.91 -0.84 -3.28
N ALA A 15 -8.33 -0.56 -2.05
CA ALA A 15 -9.52 0.24 -1.76
C ALA A 15 -9.37 1.67 -2.29
N PHE A 16 -8.21 2.30 -2.04
CA PHE A 16 -7.86 3.62 -2.56
C PHE A 16 -7.87 3.65 -4.09
N TYR A 17 -7.22 2.66 -4.72
CA TYR A 17 -7.24 2.49 -6.19
C TYR A 17 -8.68 2.39 -6.73
N LYS A 18 -9.49 1.51 -6.14
CA LYS A 18 -10.86 1.26 -6.58
C LYS A 18 -11.75 2.49 -6.39
N ALA A 19 -11.62 3.19 -5.27
CA ALA A 19 -12.36 4.41 -4.99
C ALA A 19 -12.01 5.52 -6.00
N LEU A 20 -10.72 5.69 -6.29
CA LEU A 20 -10.27 6.69 -7.26
C LEU A 20 -10.76 6.37 -8.67
N ASN A 21 -10.73 5.10 -9.08
CA ASN A 21 -11.17 4.66 -10.40
C ASN A 21 -12.71 4.75 -10.56
N ARG A 22 -13.48 4.55 -9.48
CA ARG A 22 -14.94 4.69 -9.48
C ARG A 22 -15.42 6.13 -9.25
N HIS A 23 -14.50 7.07 -9.03
CA HIS A 23 -14.80 8.45 -8.64
C HIS A 23 -15.72 8.53 -7.41
N ASP A 24 -15.63 7.54 -6.52
CA ASP A 24 -16.40 7.49 -5.28
C ASP A 24 -15.67 8.28 -4.19
N LEU A 25 -16.09 9.53 -4.01
CA LEU A 25 -15.47 10.46 -3.07
C LEU A 25 -15.58 9.98 -1.62
N ILE A 26 -16.68 9.32 -1.24
CA ILE A 26 -16.89 8.87 0.14
C ILE A 26 -15.93 7.73 0.47
N ALA A 27 -15.83 6.75 -0.44
CA ALA A 27 -14.89 5.65 -0.30
C ALA A 27 -13.42 6.14 -0.36
N LEU A 28 -13.13 7.17 -1.14
CA LEU A 28 -11.79 7.75 -1.25
C LEU A 28 -11.41 8.47 0.05
N ILE A 29 -12.30 9.29 0.60
CA ILE A 29 -12.08 10.00 1.86
C ILE A 29 -11.87 9.00 3.00
N SER A 30 -12.68 7.95 3.09
CA SER A 30 -12.55 6.94 4.15
C SER A 30 -11.24 6.16 4.02
N ALA A 31 -10.85 5.72 2.82
CA ALA A 31 -9.57 5.06 2.58
C ALA A 31 -8.38 5.99 2.92
N THR A 32 -8.48 7.26 2.54
CA THR A 32 -7.46 8.28 2.84
C THR A 32 -7.32 8.50 4.34
N LEU A 33 -8.43 8.66 5.07
CA LEU A 33 -8.41 8.82 6.53
C LEU A 33 -7.78 7.60 7.22
N MET A 34 -8.13 6.38 6.78
CA MET A 34 -7.53 5.16 7.32
C MET A 34 -6.01 5.10 7.07
N LEU A 35 -5.57 5.53 5.88
CA LEU A 35 -4.14 5.63 5.57
C LEU A 35 -3.41 6.67 6.43
N LEU A 36 -4.03 7.82 6.71
CA LEU A 36 -3.43 8.84 7.58
C LEU A 36 -3.37 8.40 9.05
N ILE A 37 -4.41 7.74 9.57
CA ILE A 37 -4.39 7.13 10.91
C ILE A 37 -3.26 6.10 10.99
N PHE A 38 -3.15 5.28 9.95
CA PHE A 38 -2.09 4.29 9.83
C PHE A 38 -0.68 4.90 9.90
N GLU A 39 -0.44 5.96 9.13
CA GLU A 39 0.84 6.67 9.15
C GLU A 39 1.17 7.21 10.55
N ALA A 40 0.18 7.81 11.22
CA ALA A 40 0.33 8.36 12.56
C ALA A 40 0.66 7.28 13.60
N GLU A 41 0.05 6.09 13.51
CA GLU A 41 0.32 4.99 14.44
C GLU A 41 1.72 4.37 14.29
N LYS A 42 2.27 4.35 13.07
CA LYS A 42 3.58 3.75 12.80
C LYS A 42 4.73 4.77 12.77
N GLY A 43 4.43 6.05 12.87
CA GLY A 43 5.42 7.11 12.79
C GLY A 43 5.98 7.32 11.38
N PHE A 44 5.22 6.97 10.34
CA PHE A 44 5.57 7.36 8.98
C PHE A 44 5.32 8.85 8.77
N TRP A 45 6.01 9.44 7.79
CA TRP A 45 5.79 10.84 7.44
C TRP A 45 4.36 11.06 6.92
N PHE A 46 3.74 12.17 7.33
CA PHE A 46 2.38 12.52 6.95
C PHE A 46 2.23 12.65 5.43
N GLY A 47 1.27 11.91 4.88
CA GLY A 47 0.96 11.85 3.46
C GLY A 47 1.92 11.02 2.61
N SER A 48 2.88 10.31 3.22
CA SER A 48 3.84 9.48 2.49
C SER A 48 3.19 8.31 1.75
N THR A 49 2.23 7.62 2.36
CA THR A 49 1.42 6.56 1.72
C THR A 49 0.54 7.13 0.63
N LEU A 50 -0.07 8.31 0.83
CA LEU A 50 -0.94 8.94 -0.15
C LEU A 50 -0.16 9.38 -1.39
N LEU A 51 1.01 9.98 -1.20
CA LEU A 51 1.91 10.33 -2.31
C LEU A 51 2.36 9.07 -3.05
N PHE A 52 2.84 8.06 -2.32
CA PHE A 52 3.31 6.83 -2.93
C PHE A 52 2.20 6.13 -3.70
N PHE A 53 1.05 5.86 -3.09
CA PHE A 53 -0.09 5.21 -3.75
C PHE A 53 -0.67 6.06 -4.87
N GLY A 54 -0.74 7.38 -4.72
CA GLY A 54 -1.16 8.29 -5.78
C GLY A 54 -0.29 8.19 -7.02
N LEU A 55 1.04 8.19 -6.85
CA LEU A 55 2.00 8.01 -7.95
C LEU A 55 1.83 6.64 -8.61
N GLN A 56 1.71 5.58 -7.82
CA GLN A 56 1.56 4.22 -8.35
C GLN A 56 0.26 4.05 -9.12
N VAL A 57 -0.88 4.53 -8.59
CA VAL A 57 -2.17 4.46 -9.28
C VAL A 57 -2.14 5.29 -10.57
N ARG A 58 -1.49 6.45 -10.58
CA ARG A 58 -1.46 7.32 -11.76
C ARG A 58 -0.55 6.79 -12.87
N TYR A 59 0.61 6.24 -12.54
CA TYR A 59 1.67 5.94 -13.52
C TYR A 59 1.94 4.45 -13.71
N LEU A 60 1.86 3.65 -12.64
CA LEU A 60 2.30 2.26 -12.66
C LEU A 60 1.15 1.29 -12.95
N ILE A 61 0.04 1.40 -12.19
CA ILE A 61 -1.14 0.54 -12.32
C ILE A 61 -1.73 0.52 -13.75
N PRO A 62 -1.96 1.65 -14.45
CA PRO A 62 -2.53 1.59 -15.81
C PRO A 62 -1.64 0.82 -16.80
N LYS A 63 -0.31 0.90 -16.65
CA LYS A 63 0.63 0.12 -17.47
C LYS A 63 0.58 -1.36 -17.14
N ILE A 64 0.46 -1.70 -15.84
CA ILE A 64 0.34 -3.09 -15.39
C ILE A 64 -0.96 -3.71 -15.92
N GLU A 65 -2.08 -2.99 -15.86
CA GLU A 65 -3.38 -3.52 -16.33
C GLU A 65 -3.42 -3.75 -17.84
N GLN A 66 -2.64 -2.99 -18.62
CA GLN A 66 -2.50 -3.21 -20.06
C GLN A 66 -1.73 -4.50 -20.40
N VAL A 67 -0.74 -4.85 -19.58
CA VAL A 67 0.15 -6.01 -19.83
C VAL A 67 -0.35 -7.28 -19.13
N VAL A 68 -0.85 -7.15 -17.91
CA VAL A 68 -1.18 -8.28 -17.02
C VAL A 68 -2.69 -8.49 -16.96
N ARG A 69 -3.16 -9.58 -17.61
CA ARG A 69 -4.57 -9.95 -17.63
C ARG A 69 -5.00 -10.88 -16.49
N CYS A 70 -4.06 -11.64 -15.92
CA CYS A 70 -4.36 -12.60 -14.86
C CYS A 70 -4.75 -11.90 -13.54
N ARG A 71 -5.87 -12.32 -12.94
CA ARG A 71 -6.40 -11.77 -11.68
C ARG A 71 -5.47 -12.02 -10.49
N LEU A 72 -4.97 -13.25 -10.36
CA LEU A 72 -3.98 -13.62 -9.34
C LEU A 72 -2.68 -12.84 -9.49
N CYS A 73 -2.19 -12.65 -10.71
CA CYS A 73 -1.00 -11.84 -10.94
C CYS A 73 -1.22 -10.38 -10.52
N LYS A 74 -2.40 -9.80 -10.79
CA LYS A 74 -2.74 -8.46 -10.32
C LYS A 74 -2.73 -8.40 -8.79
N ALA A 75 -3.38 -9.34 -8.09
CA ALA A 75 -3.34 -9.39 -6.63
C ALA A 75 -1.90 -9.45 -6.08
N ALA A 76 -1.04 -10.29 -6.66
CA ALA A 76 0.37 -10.39 -6.26
C ALA A 76 1.12 -9.06 -6.48
N ILE A 77 0.88 -8.39 -7.60
CA ILE A 77 1.49 -7.10 -7.91
C ILE A 77 1.01 -6.00 -6.95
N PHE A 78 -0.29 -5.97 -6.61
CA PHE A 78 -0.82 -5.02 -5.63
C PHE A 78 -0.14 -5.20 -4.26
N VAL A 79 0.00 -6.44 -3.78
CA VAL A 79 0.71 -6.73 -2.52
C VAL A 79 2.20 -6.39 -2.61
N GLY A 80 2.86 -6.74 -3.72
CA GLY A 80 4.27 -6.43 -3.94
C GLY A 80 4.56 -4.92 -4.05
N ILE A 81 3.65 -4.14 -4.63
CA ILE A 81 3.79 -2.68 -4.65
C ILE A 81 3.52 -2.11 -3.27
N ALA A 82 2.46 -2.57 -2.61
CA ALA A 82 2.07 -2.03 -1.32
C ALA A 82 3.14 -2.27 -0.27
N TYR A 83 3.73 -3.46 -0.18
CA TYR A 83 4.67 -3.81 0.88
C TYR A 83 6.14 -3.54 0.49
N PRO A 84 6.81 -4.38 -0.33
CA PRO A 84 8.24 -4.22 -0.58
C PRO A 84 8.57 -2.90 -1.30
N ALA A 85 7.76 -2.43 -2.25
CA ALA A 85 8.05 -1.17 -2.93
C ALA A 85 7.83 0.05 -2.02
N TYR A 86 6.81 0.05 -1.15
CA TYR A 86 6.63 1.12 -0.16
C TYR A 86 7.75 1.13 0.88
N TRP A 87 8.18 -0.05 1.36
CA TRP A 87 9.31 -0.14 2.27
C TRP A 87 10.57 0.44 1.66
N LEU A 88 10.85 0.13 0.38
CA LEU A 88 11.97 0.73 -0.35
C LEU A 88 11.83 2.25 -0.48
N PHE A 89 10.61 2.75 -0.76
CA PHE A 89 10.34 4.18 -0.82
C PHE A 89 10.64 4.90 0.50
N ILE A 90 10.14 4.38 1.63
CA ILE A 90 10.40 4.94 2.96
C ILE A 90 11.88 4.83 3.31
N TRP A 91 12.53 3.70 3.02
CA TRP A 91 13.95 3.55 3.28
C TRP A 91 14.80 4.60 2.57
N VAL A 92 14.48 4.92 1.31
CA VAL A 92 15.16 6.00 0.57
C VAL A 92 14.80 7.38 1.17
N ALA A 93 13.53 7.63 1.46
CA ALA A 93 13.08 8.89 2.03
C ALA A 93 13.73 9.20 3.38
N ASP A 94 13.81 8.21 4.26
CA ASP A 94 14.41 8.36 5.60
C ASP A 94 15.91 8.63 5.53
N LYS A 95 16.61 8.08 4.53
CA LYS A 95 18.02 8.42 4.28
C LYS A 95 18.19 9.89 3.87
N VAL A 96 17.27 10.43 3.08
CA VAL A 96 17.28 11.84 2.67
C VAL A 96 16.89 12.75 3.83
N MET A 97 15.95 12.33 4.68
CA MET A 97 15.44 13.11 5.81
C MET A 97 16.23 12.90 7.11
N LEU A 98 17.27 12.04 7.11
CA LEU A 98 18.07 11.66 8.28
C LEU A 98 17.25 11.04 9.43
N LEU A 99 16.18 10.32 9.09
CA LEU A 99 15.31 9.62 10.04
C LEU A 99 15.82 8.20 10.33
N PRO A 100 15.49 7.61 11.50
CA PRO A 100 15.83 6.22 11.78
C PRO A 100 15.12 5.29 10.78
N PRO A 101 15.81 4.28 10.24
CA PRO A 101 15.22 3.40 9.23
C PRO A 101 14.09 2.55 9.82
N PRO A 102 13.08 2.19 9.01
CA PRO A 102 11.98 1.37 9.48
C PRO A 102 12.47 -0.06 9.75
N SER A 103 12.14 -0.61 10.92
CA SER A 103 12.43 -2.00 11.24
C SER A 103 11.50 -2.95 10.49
N ILE A 104 12.08 -3.91 9.77
CA ILE A 104 11.33 -5.01 9.16
C ILE A 104 11.02 -6.05 10.24
N ASP A 105 9.75 -6.46 10.31
CA ASP A 105 9.29 -7.56 11.16
C ASP A 105 8.90 -8.76 10.29
N TRP A 106 9.23 -9.98 10.73
CA TRP A 106 8.85 -11.23 10.07
C TRP A 106 7.34 -11.38 9.87
N HIS A 107 6.52 -10.81 10.77
CA HIS A 107 5.06 -10.82 10.64
C HIS A 107 4.56 -10.12 9.35
N MET A 108 5.35 -9.22 8.77
CA MET A 108 5.05 -8.58 7.49
C MET A 108 4.83 -9.61 6.37
N GLY A 109 5.62 -10.69 6.34
CA GLY A 109 5.46 -11.76 5.37
C GLY A 109 4.13 -12.49 5.51
N LEU A 110 3.67 -12.73 6.75
CA LEU A 110 2.36 -13.33 7.02
C LEU A 110 1.22 -12.41 6.57
N TYR A 111 1.30 -11.11 6.84
CA TYR A 111 0.29 -10.15 6.37
C TYR A 111 0.23 -10.08 4.85
N MET A 112 1.38 -10.09 4.17
CA MET A 112 1.42 -10.13 2.71
C MET A 112 0.70 -11.36 2.15
N ILE A 113 0.93 -12.55 2.73
CA ILE A 113 0.26 -13.78 2.27
C ILE A 113 -1.24 -13.71 2.51
N ILE A 114 -1.67 -13.29 3.71
CA ILE A 114 -3.09 -13.18 4.04
C ILE A 114 -3.78 -12.17 3.13
N GLU A 115 -3.22 -10.98 2.97
CA GLU A 115 -3.79 -9.94 2.11
C GLU A 115 -3.79 -10.33 0.63
N PHE A 116 -2.78 -11.07 0.19
CA PHE A 116 -2.78 -11.64 -1.14
C PHE A 116 -3.98 -12.56 -1.36
N LEU A 117 -4.26 -13.47 -0.41
CA LEU A 117 -5.40 -14.37 -0.50
C LEU A 117 -6.73 -13.59 -0.52
N VAL A 118 -6.87 -12.57 0.33
CA VAL A 118 -8.08 -11.73 0.36
C VAL A 118 -8.24 -10.96 -0.95
N LEU A 119 -7.19 -10.31 -1.45
CA LEU A 119 -7.24 -9.57 -2.71
C LEU A 119 -7.49 -10.49 -3.91
N ALA A 120 -6.89 -11.68 -3.93
CA ALA A 120 -7.13 -12.67 -4.96
C ALA A 120 -8.59 -13.14 -5.00
N ALA A 121 -9.28 -13.16 -3.85
CA ALA A 121 -10.71 -13.47 -3.78
C ALA A 121 -11.62 -12.29 -4.19
N MET A 122 -11.14 -11.04 -4.10
CA MET A 122 -11.92 -9.82 -4.38
C MET A 122 -11.81 -9.28 -5.82
N ILE A 123 -10.79 -9.69 -6.58
CA ILE A 123 -10.50 -9.25 -7.97
C ILE A 123 -11.14 -10.19 -9.00
#